data_AF-A0A961EJJ7-F1
#
_entry.id   AF-A0A961EJJ7-F1
#
_cell.length_a   1.000
_cell.length_b   1.000
_cell.length_c   1.000
_cell.angle_alpha   90.00
_cell.angle_beta   90.00
_cell.angle_gamma   90.00
#
_symmetry.space_group_name_H-M   'P 1'
#
loop_
_entity.id
_entity.type
_entity.pdbx_description
1 polymer ?
#
loop_
_entity_poly.entity_id
_entity_poly.type
_entity_poly.pdbx_seq_one_letter_code
_entity_poly.pdbx_strand_id
1 'polypeptide(L)' 'MNSHEDKNTHVVIVGAGYAGVLAANRAAAKGHQVTLVNDRDSFVDRIRLHEVIAGIRTPEAAQ' A
#
# COMPACT_ATOMS: atom_id res chain seq x y z
N MET A 1 14.49 27.39 -17.16
CA MET A 1 14.24 26.86 -15.80
C MET A 1 12.79 26.40 -15.80
N ASN A 2 12.52 25.14 -16.13
CA ASN A 2 11.13 24.65 -16.17
C ASN A 2 10.75 24.29 -14.73
N SER A 3 10.07 25.23 -14.07
CA SER A 3 9.37 24.99 -12.83
C SER A 3 8.27 23.97 -13.10
N HIS A 4 8.55 22.70 -12.83
CA HIS A 4 7.50 21.72 -12.62
C HIS A 4 6.79 22.13 -11.33
N GLU A 5 5.72 22.88 -11.49
CA GLU A 5 4.72 23.06 -10.43
C GLU A 5 4.25 21.64 -10.07
N ASP A 6 4.56 21.17 -8.86
CA ASP A 6 4.11 19.89 -8.36
C ASP A 6 2.58 19.95 -8.21
N LYS A 7 1.88 19.68 -9.31
CA LYS A 7 0.42 19.65 -9.34
C LYS A 7 -0.05 18.57 -8.37
N ASN A 8 -0.84 18.99 -7.39
CA ASN A 8 -1.63 18.08 -6.58
C ASN A 8 -2.53 17.27 -7.54
N THR A 9 -2.17 16.01 -7.74
CA THR A 9 -2.79 15.09 -8.69
C THR A 9 -3.55 14.03 -7.90
N HIS A 10 -4.71 13.61 -8.40
CA HIS A 10 -5.42 12.46 -7.82
C HIS A 10 -4.94 11.17 -8.45
N VAL A 11 -4.35 10.29 -7.64
CA VAL A 11 -3.78 9.01 -8.05
C VAL A 11 -4.63 7.87 -7.52
N VAL A 12 -5.11 7.01 -8.43
CA VAL A 12 -5.81 5.77 -8.08
C VAL A 12 -4.85 4.60 -8.26
N ILE A 13 -4.69 3.79 -7.21
CA ILE A 13 -3.83 2.61 -7.20
C ILE A 13 -4.70 1.38 -6.97
N VAL A 14 -4.58 0.38 -7.83
CA VAL A 14 -5.33 -0.88 -7.72
C VAL A 14 -4.41 -1.98 -7.23
N GLY A 15 -4.75 -2.55 -6.07
CA GLY A 15 -4.01 -3.56 -5.33
C GLY A 15 -3.20 -2.98 -4.18
N ALA A 16 -3.41 -3.49 -2.96
CA ALA A 16 -2.68 -3.09 -1.75
C ALA A 16 -1.63 -4.13 -1.31
N GLY A 17 -0.91 -4.74 -2.27
CA GLY A 17 0.30 -5.52 -1.99
C GLY A 17 1.50 -4.63 -1.69
N TYR A 18 2.70 -5.22 -1.52
CA TYR A 18 3.93 -4.48 -1.22
C TYR A 18 4.15 -3.27 -2.15
N ALA A 19 4.02 -3.48 -3.46
CA ALA A 19 4.23 -2.42 -4.44
C ALA A 19 3.16 -1.31 -4.34
N GLY A 20 1.89 -1.69 -4.18
CA GLY A 20 0.78 -0.74 -4.12
C GLY A 20 0.82 0.15 -2.89
N VAL A 21 1.09 -0.41 -1.71
CA VAL A 21 1.24 0.36 -0.47
C VAL A 21 2.45 1.29 -0.55
N LEU A 22 3.59 0.81 -1.06
CA LEU A 22 4.78 1.65 -1.24
C LEU A 22 4.54 2.79 -2.23
N ALA A 23 3.83 2.51 -3.33
CA ALA A 23 3.45 3.52 -4.32
C ALA A 23 2.48 4.56 -3.71
N ALA A 24 1.48 4.11 -2.96
CA ALA A 24 0.50 4.98 -2.29
C ALA A 24 1.18 5.91 -1.29
N ASN A 25 2.01 5.37 -0.41
CA ASN A 25 2.76 6.15 0.58
C ASN A 25 3.68 7.16 -0.09
N ARG A 26 4.37 6.77 -1.17
CA ARG A 26 5.25 7.67 -1.92
C ARG A 26 4.48 8.79 -2.62
N ALA A 27 3.32 8.49 -3.22
CA ALA A 27 2.49 9.48 -3.88
C ALA A 27 1.90 10.46 -2.85
N ALA A 28 1.40 9.96 -1.72
CA ALA A 28 0.88 10.79 -0.64
C ALA A 28 1.98 11.70 -0.03
N ALA A 29 3.19 11.19 0.17
CA ALA A 29 4.33 11.96 0.67
C ALA A 29 4.77 13.10 -0.29
N LYS A 30 4.44 12.99 -1.58
CA LYS A 30 4.65 14.05 -2.58
C LYS A 30 3.48 15.06 -2.64
N GLY A 31 2.50 14.95 -1.75
CA GLY A 31 1.35 15.85 -1.68
C GLY A 31 0.25 15.54 -2.70
N HIS A 32 0.23 14.34 -3.28
CA HIS A 32 -0.86 13.90 -4.15
C HIS A 32 -2.03 13.35 -3.33
N GLN A 33 -3.27 13.55 -3.82
CA GLN A 33 -4.43 12.83 -3.31
C GLN A 33 -4.39 11.38 -3.79
N VAL A 34 -4.56 10.41 -2.88
CA VAL A 34 -4.43 8.99 -3.22
C VAL A 34 -5.70 8.23 -2.87
N THR A 35 -6.17 7.39 -3.79
CA THR A 35 -7.17 6.35 -3.54
C THR A 35 -6.54 4.99 -3.80
N LEU A 36 -6.44 4.17 -2.75
CA LEU A 36 -5.95 2.79 -2.85
C LEU A 36 -7.15 1.84 -2.82
N VAL A 37 -7.32 1.05 -3.87
CA VAL A 37 -8.42 0.09 -4.01
C VAL A 37 -7.86 -1.31 -3.85
N ASN A 38 -8.43 -2.10 -2.96
CA ASN A 38 -8.05 -3.50 -2.74
C ASN A 38 -9.27 -4.32 -2.32
N ASP A 39 -9.23 -5.63 -2.59
CA ASP A 39 -10.29 -6.58 -2.20
C ASP A 39 -10.48 -6.67 -0.67
N ARG A 40 -9.42 -6.38 0.09
CA ARG A 40 -9.40 -6.42 1.56
C ARG A 40 -8.82 -5.13 2.11
N ASP A 41 -9.27 -4.72 3.29
CA ASP A 41 -8.74 -3.57 4.03
C ASP A 41 -7.45 -3.88 4.81
N SER A 42 -7.12 -5.16 4.98
CA SER A 42 -5.89 -5.61 5.63
C SER A 42 -4.75 -5.92 4.66
N PHE A 43 -3.54 -5.60 5.11
CA PHE A 43 -2.30 -6.01 4.45
C PHE A 43 -1.92 -7.43 4.86
N VAL A 44 -1.42 -8.22 3.92
CA VAL A 44 -0.93 -9.58 4.19
C VAL A 44 0.56 -9.64 3.92
N ASP A 45 1.36 -9.87 4.96
CA ASP A 45 2.80 -10.10 4.84
C ASP A 45 3.10 -11.51 4.26
N ARG A 46 2.91 -11.66 2.95
CA ARG A 46 3.04 -12.95 2.24
C ARG A 46 4.42 -13.59 2.39
N ILE A 47 5.47 -12.79 2.53
CA ILE A 47 6.85 -13.27 2.75
C ILE A 47 6.93 -14.03 4.09
N ARG A 48 6.12 -13.64 5.08
CA ARG A 48 6.13 -14.18 6.45
C ARG A 48 5.04 -15.21 6.73
N LEU A 49 4.28 -15.65 5.74
CA LEU A 49 3.25 -16.68 5.95
C LEU A 49 3.80 -18.00 6.51
N HIS A 50 5.08 -18.30 6.30
CA HIS A 50 5.75 -19.43 6.94
C HIS A 50 5.79 -19.32 8.47
N GLU A 51 5.90 -18.11 9.01
CA GLU A 51 5.83 -17.84 10.47
C GLU A 51 4.42 -18.05 11.00
N VAL A 52 3.40 -17.76 10.17
CA VAL A 52 2.00 -18.03 10.52
C VAL A 52 1.75 -19.53 10.60
N ILE A 53 2.21 -20.30 9.60
CA ILE A 53 2.11 -21.77 9.60
C ILE A 53 2.90 -22.38 10.76
N ALA A 54 4.05 -21.80 11.11
CA ALA A 54 4.86 -22.23 12.25
C ALA A 54 4.28 -21.81 13.63
N GLY A 55 3.17 -21.06 13.68
CA GLY A 55 2.56 -20.57 14.92
C GLY A 55 3.34 -19.45 15.62
N ILE A 56 4.32 -18.84 14.95
CA ILE A 56 5.15 -17.74 15.47
C ILE A 56 4.41 -16.41 15.34
N ARG A 57 3.55 -16.28 14.33
CA ARG A 57 2.76 -15.07 14.05
C ARG A 57 1.27 -15.40 13.89
N THR A 58 0.40 -14.50 14.32
CA THR A 58 -1.03 -14.58 14.00
C THR A 58 -1.29 -14.02 12.60
N PRO A 59 -2.18 -14.62 11.79
CA PRO A 59 -2.55 -14.06 10.50
C PRO A 59 -3.16 -12.67 10.67
N GLU A 60 -2.73 -11.70 9.86
CA GLU A 60 -3.27 -10.33 9.84
C GLU A 60 -4.72 -10.26 9.31
N ALA A 61 -5.23 -11.36 8.74
CA ALA A 61 -6.61 -11.52 8.29
C ALA A 61 -7.35 -12.57 9.14
N ALA A 62 -7.73 -12.18 10.36
CA ALA A 62 -8.73 -12.85 11.19
C ALA A 62 -9.37 -11.84 12.16
N GLN A 63 -10.06 -10.84 11.60
CA GLN A 63 -11.17 -10.12 12.22
C GLN A 63 -12.30 -10.04 11.19
#